data_AF-A0ABD2BUL7-F1
#
_entry.id   AF-A0ABD2BUL7-F1
#
_cell.length_a   1.000
_cell.length_b   1.000
_cell.length_c   1.000
_cell.angle_alpha   90.00
_cell.angle_beta   90.00
_cell.angle_gamma   90.00
#
_symmetry.space_group_name_H-M   'P 1'
#
loop_
_entity.id
_entity.type
_entity.pdbx_description
1 polymer ?
#
loop_
_entity_poly.entity_id
_entity_poly.type
_entity_poly.pdbx_seq_one_letter_code
_entity_poly.pdbx_strand_id
1 'polypeptide(L)'
;MQERFLVRYIKIDNCFAYVSDVWLRKQGTKNNVIALLHKDATYFLSCSPKQITDGTLCLARPFAKTLNIEDGDEVFVRFVKDAPSLTSITVIPETNEDREILELQVDRIQSTLLNKIQIVAKDQPIVIWVSKFSTIVLITGK
;
A
#
# COMPACT_ATOMS: atom_id res chain seq x y z
N MET A 1 20.49 1.75 1.31
CA MET A 1 20.49 1.59 2.78
C MET A 1 19.07 1.29 3.22
N GLN A 2 18.91 0.39 4.18
CA GLN A 2 17.61 -0.02 4.71
C GLN A 2 17.53 0.44 6.17
N GLU A 3 16.38 0.97 6.58
CA GLU A 3 16.13 1.51 7.91
C GLU A 3 14.99 0.72 8.58
N ARG A 4 15.07 0.54 9.90
CA ARG A 4 14.07 -0.20 10.68
C ARG A 4 12.93 0.73 11.10
N PHE A 5 11.71 0.24 11.01
CA PHE A 5 10.49 0.94 11.41
C PHE A 5 9.60 0.04 12.28
N LEU A 6 8.88 0.66 13.21
CA LEU A 6 7.77 0.03 13.91
C LEU A 6 6.46 0.35 13.18
N VAL A 7 5.65 -0.66 12.91
CA VAL A 7 4.37 -0.48 12.23
C VAL A 7 3.32 0.07 13.18
N ARG A 8 2.54 1.04 12.69
CA ARG A 8 1.36 1.56 13.37
C ARG A 8 0.14 1.63 12.46
N TYR A 9 -0.98 1.13 12.91
CA TYR A 9 -2.25 1.27 12.20
C TYR A 9 -2.79 2.69 12.31
N ILE A 10 -3.27 3.22 11.19
CA ILE A 10 -3.94 4.51 11.13
C ILE A 10 -5.26 4.41 10.35
N LYS A 11 -6.18 5.34 10.62
CA LYS A 11 -7.45 5.43 9.92
C LYS A 11 -7.28 6.22 8.63
N ILE A 12 -7.13 5.50 7.52
CA ILE A 12 -6.99 6.00 6.16
C ILE A 12 -7.62 4.97 5.22
N ASP A 13 -8.08 5.45 4.06
CA ASP A 13 -8.77 4.63 3.08
C ASP A 13 -7.92 4.57 1.79
N ASN A 14 -6.67 4.13 1.90
CA ASN A 14 -5.76 3.91 0.77
C ASN A 14 -4.65 2.89 1.14
N CYS A 15 -3.91 2.43 0.14
CA CYS A 15 -2.78 1.51 0.26
C CYS A 15 -1.43 2.24 0.35
N PHE A 16 -1.41 3.47 0.87
CA PHE A 16 -0.15 4.22 1.00
C PHE A 16 0.51 3.93 2.35
N ALA A 17 1.84 3.87 2.32
CA ALA A 17 2.66 3.91 3.52
C ALA A 17 2.92 5.35 3.93
N TYR A 18 2.74 5.65 5.22
CA TYR A 18 2.99 6.96 5.77
C TYR A 18 4.23 6.93 6.66
N VAL A 19 5.16 7.84 6.39
CA VAL A 19 6.43 8.00 7.11
C VAL A 19 6.57 9.45 7.57
N SER A 20 7.53 9.73 8.45
CA SER A 20 7.83 11.11 8.81
C SER A 20 8.35 11.91 7.62
N ASP A 21 8.02 13.20 7.59
CA ASP A 21 8.53 14.13 6.58
C ASP A 21 10.07 14.23 6.63
N VAL A 22 10.65 14.13 7.83
CA VAL A 22 12.11 14.12 8.04
C VAL A 22 12.77 12.97 7.29
N TRP A 23 12.23 11.75 7.42
CA TRP A 23 12.78 10.58 6.74
C TRP A 23 12.60 10.68 5.21
N LEU A 24 11.41 11.11 4.75
CA LEU A 24 11.12 11.20 3.33
C LEU A 24 12.06 12.18 2.59
N ARG A 25 12.38 13.31 3.23
CA ARG A 25 13.28 14.33 2.66
C ARG A 25 14.71 13.85 2.46
N LYS A 26 15.16 12.80 3.18
CA LYS A 26 16.52 12.23 3.01
C LYS A 26 16.77 11.69 1.59
N GLN A 27 15.72 11.35 0.83
CA GLN A 27 15.87 10.72 -0.48
C GLN A 27 16.17 11.72 -1.61
N GLY A 28 15.67 12.95 -1.53
CA GLY A 28 15.71 13.90 -2.65
C GLY A 28 14.62 13.63 -3.69
N THR A 29 13.44 14.19 -3.42
CA THR A 29 12.30 14.58 -4.31
C THR A 29 11.86 13.77 -5.55
N LYS A 30 12.49 12.69 -6.00
CA LYS A 30 12.16 12.14 -7.32
C LYS A 30 11.14 11.01 -7.35
N ASN A 31 11.07 10.13 -6.35
CA ASN A 31 10.08 9.03 -6.35
C ASN A 31 9.78 8.55 -4.93
N ASN A 32 8.50 8.58 -4.53
CA ASN A 32 8.05 8.11 -3.21
C ASN A 32 7.73 6.61 -3.24
N VAL A 33 8.67 5.79 -3.70
CA VAL A 33 8.52 4.34 -3.75
C VAL A 33 9.41 3.71 -2.70
N ILE A 34 8.84 2.82 -1.90
CA ILE A 34 9.58 2.08 -0.88
C ILE A 34 9.43 0.57 -1.11
N ALA A 35 10.49 -0.15 -0.77
CA ALA A 35 10.46 -1.60 -0.56
C ALA A 35 10.40 -1.84 0.96
N LEU A 36 9.41 -2.61 1.37
CA LEU A 36 9.16 -3.02 2.76
C LEU A 36 9.45 -4.51 2.88
N LEU A 37 10.43 -4.86 3.69
CA LEU A 37 10.78 -6.24 4.02
C LEU A 37 10.16 -6.63 5.37
N HIS A 38 9.44 -7.75 5.39
CA HIS A 38 8.83 -8.31 6.58
C HIS A 38 8.71 -9.84 6.47
N LYS A 39 9.19 -10.60 7.47
CA LYS A 39 9.08 -12.07 7.54
C LYS A 39 9.41 -12.76 6.19
N ASP A 40 10.56 -12.41 5.61
CA ASP A 40 11.09 -12.89 4.31
C ASP A 40 10.31 -12.48 3.05
N ALA A 41 9.22 -11.72 3.18
CA ALA A 41 8.49 -11.14 2.04
C ALA A 41 8.90 -9.69 1.80
N THR A 42 8.97 -9.29 0.52
CA THR A 42 9.21 -7.90 0.11
C THR A 42 7.98 -7.34 -0.61
N TYR A 43 7.49 -6.21 -0.13
CA TYR A 43 6.37 -5.48 -0.69
C TYR A 43 6.82 -4.13 -1.23
N PHE A 44 6.14 -3.63 -2.27
CA PHE A 44 6.43 -2.33 -2.88
C PHE A 44 5.25 -1.39 -2.71
N LEU A 45 5.49 -0.24 -2.08
CA LEU A 45 4.44 0.67 -1.65
C LEU A 45 4.73 2.10 -2.11
N SER A 46 3.65 2.82 -2.39
CA SER A 46 3.66 4.28 -2.46
C SER A 46 3.84 4.84 -1.05
N CYS A 47 4.68 5.85 -0.92
CA CYS A 47 4.99 6.49 0.35
C CYS A 47 4.50 7.94 0.37
N SER A 48 4.07 8.43 1.53
CA SER A 48 3.64 9.83 1.71
C SER A 48 4.06 10.36 3.07
N PRO A 49 4.35 11.66 3.20
CA PRO A 49 4.73 12.24 4.47
C PRO A 49 3.50 12.36 5.39
N LYS A 50 3.73 12.17 6.69
CA LYS A 50 2.77 12.48 7.75
C LYS A 50 3.53 13.05 8.95
N GLN A 51 2.85 13.87 9.76
CA GLN A 51 3.42 14.33 11.03
C GLN A 51 3.39 13.18 12.05
N ILE A 52 4.41 12.31 11.97
CA ILE A 52 4.61 11.16 12.84
C ILE A 52 6.08 11.09 13.27
N THR A 53 6.35 10.37 14.34
CA THR A 53 7.70 10.17 14.87
C THR A 53 8.56 9.37 13.89
N ASP A 54 9.82 9.78 13.71
CA ASP A 54 10.82 9.01 12.97
C ASP A 54 10.91 7.57 13.50
N GLY A 55 11.12 6.61 12.59
CA GLY A 55 11.12 5.19 12.92
C GLY A 55 9.72 4.56 13.06
N THR A 56 8.64 5.30 12.76
CA THR A 56 7.28 4.74 12.63
C THR A 56 6.85 4.67 11.17
N LEU A 57 6.29 3.51 10.76
CA LEU A 57 5.64 3.34 9.46
C LEU A 57 4.15 3.13 9.69
N CYS A 58 3.35 4.03 9.16
CA CYS A 58 1.91 3.98 9.31
C CYS A 58 1.21 3.36 8.09
N LEU A 59 0.30 2.42 8.33
CA LEU A 59 -0.49 1.73 7.31
C LEU A 59 -1.97 1.68 7.68
N ALA A 60 -2.84 1.55 6.69
CA ALA A 60 -4.24 1.22 6.92
C ALA A 60 -4.33 -0.21 7.47
N ARG A 61 -5.10 -0.43 8.54
CA ARG A 61 -5.27 -1.78 9.12
C ARG A 61 -5.72 -2.84 8.09
N PRO A 62 -6.75 -2.61 7.25
CA PRO A 62 -7.16 -3.60 6.26
C PRO A 62 -6.02 -3.96 5.30
N PHE A 63 -5.26 -2.95 4.86
CA PHE A 63 -4.14 -3.16 3.95
C PHE A 63 -2.97 -3.91 4.60
N ALA A 64 -2.52 -3.50 5.79
CA ALA A 64 -1.43 -4.16 6.49
C ALA A 64 -1.71 -5.66 6.73
N LYS A 65 -2.96 -6.00 7.06
CA LYS A 65 -3.40 -7.39 7.23
C LYS A 65 -3.26 -8.23 5.96
N THR A 66 -3.57 -7.68 4.78
CA THR A 66 -3.35 -8.40 3.50
C THR A 66 -1.86 -8.66 3.22
N LEU A 67 -0.96 -7.89 3.83
CA LEU A 67 0.50 -8.09 3.76
C LEU A 67 1.03 -8.93 4.92
N ASN A 68 0.16 -9.50 5.76
CA ASN A 68 0.52 -10.24 6.97
C ASN A 68 1.41 -9.44 7.95
N ILE A 69 1.19 -8.12 8.01
CA ILE A 69 1.87 -7.17 8.90
C ILE A 69 0.90 -6.77 10.01
N GLU A 70 1.32 -6.95 11.28
CA GLU A 70 0.54 -6.57 12.45
C GLU A 70 0.94 -5.20 13.05
N ASP A 71 0.08 -4.61 13.88
CA ASP A 71 0.44 -3.40 14.64
C ASP A 71 1.57 -3.73 15.60
N GLY A 72 2.62 -2.90 15.60
CA GLY A 72 3.82 -3.13 16.40
C GLY A 72 4.82 -4.10 15.78
N ASP A 73 4.57 -4.67 14.59
CA ASP A 73 5.58 -5.44 13.89
C ASP A 73 6.78 -4.55 13.50
N GLU A 74 7.98 -5.13 13.54
CA GLU A 74 9.18 -4.50 13.01
C GLU A 74 9.32 -4.82 11.52
N VAL A 75 9.56 -3.78 10.72
CA VAL A 75 9.76 -3.89 9.28
C VAL A 75 10.99 -3.11 8.87
N PHE A 76 11.58 -3.52 7.75
CA PHE A 76 12.78 -2.87 7.22
C PHE A 76 12.47 -2.22 5.88
N VAL A 77 12.65 -0.91 5.80
CA VAL A 77 12.22 -0.08 4.67
C VAL A 77 13.42 0.51 3.96
N ARG A 78 13.41 0.49 2.62
CA ARG A 78 14.38 1.22 1.79
C ARG A 78 13.67 1.91 0.65
N PHE A 79 14.25 3.01 0.18
CA PHE A 79 13.80 3.64 -1.05
C PHE A 79 14.11 2.79 -2.28
N VAL A 80 13.21 2.84 -3.25
CA VAL A 80 13.37 2.24 -4.58
C VAL A 80 13.50 3.36 -5.58
N LYS A 81 14.56 3.28 -6.40
CA LYS A 81 14.78 4.21 -7.51
C LYS A 81 14.19 3.61 -8.79
N ASP A 82 13.80 4.50 -9.70
CA ASP A 82 13.47 4.15 -11.08
C ASP A 82 12.38 3.06 -11.24
N ALA A 83 11.29 3.19 -10.49
CA ALA A 83 10.11 2.36 -10.70
C ALA A 83 9.53 2.62 -12.11
N PRO A 84 9.34 1.59 -12.95
CA PRO A 84 8.80 1.78 -14.29
C PRO A 84 7.35 2.24 -14.23
N SER A 85 6.97 3.10 -15.18
CA SER A 85 5.56 3.47 -15.35
C SER A 85 4.79 2.33 -15.99
N LEU A 86 3.51 2.24 -15.65
CA LEU A 86 2.61 1.21 -16.13
C LEU A 86 1.39 1.87 -16.77
N THR A 87 1.02 1.42 -17.97
CA THR A 87 -0.11 1.97 -18.73
C THR A 87 -1.42 1.25 -18.45
N SER A 88 -1.35 -0.03 -18.06
CA SER A 88 -2.53 -0.84 -17.74
C SER A 88 -2.16 -1.94 -16.73
N ILE A 89 -3.14 -2.32 -15.91
CA ILE A 89 -3.06 -3.47 -15.01
C ILE A 89 -4.31 -4.31 -15.16
N THR A 90 -4.14 -5.61 -15.05
CA THR A 90 -5.23 -6.54 -14.82
C THR A 90 -5.23 -6.91 -13.35
N VAL A 91 -6.41 -6.86 -12.73
CA VAL A 91 -6.61 -7.27 -11.35
C VAL A 91 -7.78 -8.23 -11.28
N ILE A 92 -7.74 -9.14 -10.32
CA ILE A 92 -8.81 -10.10 -10.08
C ILE A 92 -9.27 -9.99 -8.62
N PRO A 93 -10.57 -10.15 -8.32
CA PRO A 93 -11.06 -10.26 -6.94
C PRO A 93 -10.40 -11.42 -6.21
N GLU A 94 -10.08 -11.24 -4.93
CA GLU A 94 -9.53 -12.31 -4.10
C GLU A 94 -10.59 -13.38 -3.79
N THR A 95 -11.82 -12.96 -3.46
CA THR A 95 -12.92 -13.87 -3.12
C THR A 95 -14.13 -13.74 -4.05
N ASN A 96 -15.11 -14.65 -3.87
CA ASN A 96 -16.39 -14.55 -4.57
C ASN A 96 -17.20 -13.34 -4.09
N GLU A 97 -17.16 -13.01 -2.79
CA GLU A 97 -17.83 -11.80 -2.29
C GLU A 97 -17.19 -10.53 -2.85
N ASP A 98 -15.86 -10.48 -2.94
CA ASP A 98 -15.15 -9.34 -3.55
C ASP A 98 -15.53 -9.17 -5.03
N ARG A 99 -15.77 -10.28 -5.74
CA ARG A 99 -16.23 -10.26 -7.14
C ARG A 99 -17.62 -9.66 -7.28
N GLU A 100 -18.57 -10.11 -6.46
CA GLU A 100 -19.93 -9.57 -6.49
C GLU A 100 -19.94 -8.05 -6.24
N ILE A 101 -19.15 -7.59 -5.25
CA ILE A 101 -19.04 -6.15 -4.94
C ILE A 101 -18.35 -5.38 -6.08
N LEU A 102 -17.29 -5.95 -6.67
CA LEU A 102 -16.59 -5.34 -7.80
C LEU A 102 -17.53 -5.14 -8.99
N GLU A 103 -18.31 -6.16 -9.35
CA GLU A 103 -19.26 -6.11 -10.47
C GLU A 103 -20.32 -5.03 -10.26
N LEU A 104 -20.77 -4.83 -9.01
CA LEU A 104 -21.74 -3.79 -8.66
C LEU A 104 -21.17 -2.36 -8.64
N GLN A 105 -19.85 -2.18 -8.54
CA GLN A 105 -19.20 -0.88 -8.29
C GLN A 105 -18.03 -0.57 -9.25
N VAL A 106 -17.91 -1.29 -10.36
CA VAL A 106 -16.73 -1.26 -11.25
C VAL A 106 -16.32 0.14 -11.69
N ASP A 107 -17.27 0.96 -12.15
CA ASP A 107 -17.00 2.32 -12.65
C ASP A 107 -16.44 3.24 -11.55
N ARG A 108 -16.96 3.09 -10.33
CA ARG A 108 -16.53 3.87 -9.18
C ARG A 108 -15.14 3.43 -8.69
N ILE A 109 -14.87 2.13 -8.72
CA ILE A 109 -13.56 1.60 -8.36
C ILE A 109 -12.52 2.07 -9.37
N GLN A 110 -12.81 1.93 -10.67
CA GLN A 110 -11.91 2.35 -11.74
C GLN A 110 -11.58 3.85 -11.68
N SER A 111 -12.57 4.71 -11.43
CA SER A 111 -12.37 6.16 -11.33
C SER A 111 -11.62 6.60 -10.06
N THR A 112 -11.60 5.78 -9.00
CA THR A 112 -10.97 6.14 -7.73
C THR A 112 -9.67 5.40 -7.43
N LEU A 113 -9.31 4.38 -8.22
CA LEU A 113 -8.19 3.47 -7.96
C LEU A 113 -6.85 4.20 -7.74
N LEU A 114 -6.52 5.17 -8.59
CA LEU A 114 -5.25 5.91 -8.50
C LEU A 114 -5.14 6.79 -7.25
N ASN A 115 -6.27 7.13 -6.61
CA ASN A 115 -6.28 7.83 -5.32
C ASN A 115 -6.04 6.87 -4.14
N LYS A 116 -6.11 5.56 -4.39
CA LYS A 116 -5.95 4.50 -3.39
C LYS A 116 -4.59 3.85 -3.48
N ILE A 117 -3.99 3.76 -4.67
CA ILE A 117 -2.71 3.09 -4.89
C ILE A 117 -1.99 3.71 -6.10
N GLN A 118 -0.67 3.92 -6.00
CA GLN A 118 0.17 4.39 -7.12
C GLN A 118 1.31 3.43 -7.47
N ILE A 119 1.61 2.47 -6.59
CA ILE A 119 2.62 1.45 -6.78
C ILE A 119 1.95 0.11 -6.58
N VAL A 120 2.11 -0.74 -7.58
CA VAL A 120 1.64 -2.12 -7.58
C VAL A 120 2.83 -3.03 -7.83
N ALA A 121 2.77 -4.23 -7.28
CA ALA A 121 3.72 -5.30 -7.55
C ALA A 121 2.94 -6.56 -7.91
N LYS A 122 3.61 -7.47 -8.62
CA LYS A 122 3.06 -8.75 -9.01
C LYS A 122 2.67 -9.55 -7.76
N ASP A 123 1.51 -10.19 -7.80
CA ASP A 123 0.95 -11.01 -6.72
C ASP A 123 0.77 -10.24 -5.38
N GLN A 124 0.81 -8.90 -5.39
CA GLN A 124 0.59 -8.07 -4.21
C GLN A 124 -0.89 -7.67 -4.11
N PRO A 125 -1.54 -7.85 -2.95
CA PRO A 125 -2.92 -7.46 -2.76
C PRO A 125 -3.09 -5.94 -2.77
N ILE A 126 -4.25 -5.51 -3.26
CA ILE A 126 -4.71 -4.12 -3.31
C ILE A 126 -6.02 -4.06 -2.56
N VAL A 127 -6.10 -3.25 -1.52
CA VAL A 127 -7.34 -3.03 -0.78
C VAL A 127 -8.07 -1.80 -1.33
N ILE A 128 -9.34 -1.97 -1.65
CA ILE A 128 -10.21 -0.89 -2.13
C ILE A 128 -11.37 -0.68 -1.17
N TRP A 129 -11.51 0.55 -0.69
CA TRP A 129 -12.61 0.97 0.16
C TRP A 129 -13.81 1.38 -0.69
N VAL A 130 -14.82 0.51 -0.77
CA VAL A 130 -16.07 0.79 -1.49
C VAL A 130 -17.05 1.59 -0.62
N SER A 131 -16.95 1.48 0.70
CA SER A 131 -17.71 2.26 1.68
C SER A 131 -16.92 2.49 2.97
N LYS A 132 -17.55 3.14 3.97
CA LYS A 132 -16.94 3.33 5.30
C LYS A 132 -16.73 2.02 6.07
N PHE A 133 -17.45 0.97 5.71
CA PHE A 133 -17.52 -0.29 6.47
C PHE A 133 -17.17 -1.52 5.62
N SER A 134 -16.89 -1.34 4.34
CA SER A 134 -16.61 -2.43 3.41
C SER A 134 -15.40 -2.10 2.54
N THR A 135 -14.54 -3.09 2.45
CA THR A 135 -13.35 -3.13 1.60
C THR A 135 -13.41 -4.40 0.77
N ILE A 136 -12.88 -4.34 -0.44
CA ILE A 136 -12.60 -5.52 -1.26
C ILE A 136 -11.10 -5.68 -1.44
N VAL A 137 -10.63 -6.90 -1.70
CA VAL A 137 -9.25 -7.18 -2.04
C VAL A 137 -9.15 -7.60 -3.50
N LEU A 138 -8.22 -6.95 -4.21
CA LEU A 138 -7.88 -7.26 -5.59
C LEU A 138 -6.44 -7.75 -5.63
N ILE A 139 -6.18 -8.83 -6.36
CA ILE A 139 -4.83 -9.34 -6.62
C ILE A 139 -4.40 -8.90 -8.00
N THR A 140 -3.17 -8.42 -8.14
CA THR A 140 -2.58 -8.12 -9.44
C THR A 140 -2.42 -9.40 -10.25
N GLY A 141 -3.01 -9.43 -11.45
CA GLY A 141 -2.92 -10.55 -12.37
C GLY A 141 -1.49 -10.73 -12.92
N LYS A 142 -1.21 -11.93 -13.45
CA LYS A 142 0.04 -12.24 -14.14
C LYS A 142 0.19 -11.49 -15.45
#